data_AF-A0A2N5GZU6-F1
#
_entry.id   AF-A0A2N5GZU6-F1
#
_cell.length_a   1.000
_cell.length_b   1.000
_cell.length_c   1.000
_cell.angle_alpha   90.00
_cell.angle_beta   90.00
_cell.angle_gamma   90.00
#
_symmetry.space_group_name_H-M   'P 1'
#
loop_
_entity.id
_entity.type
_entity.pdbx_description
1 polymer ?
#
loop_
_entity_poly.entity_id
_entity_poly.type
_entity_poly.pdbx_seq_one_letter_code
_entity_poly.pdbx_strand_id
1 'polypeptide(L)'
;MTPSINPAVIKQFLLSRVRNQQENYLHPPYNMEQQLMAAITRCDDGLAVEILDKINGLEGATLATEPVRSRKNSLIAMCTLFTRAIIKGGIHPETAFHLSDAYILEFEKHSSLEALNRLEYDMLYHFIKTLKEETTVRNYSRTVNLAISYIYENILQELSLEIIANQVFANPAYLSAKFKKETGVSLTSFINKRRIEESKYFLMHTETSISDIALLFKFCNQSYYTSLFKKHNGVTPREYREIHSAI
;
A
#
# COMPACT_ATOMS: atom_id res chain seq x y z
N MET A 1 25.79 -17.11 12.44
CA MET A 1 25.84 -17.68 11.07
C MET A 1 25.38 -16.62 10.11
N THR A 2 26.21 -16.19 9.16
CA THR A 2 25.75 -15.34 8.06
C THR A 2 24.74 -16.14 7.23
N PRO A 3 23.50 -15.68 7.04
CA PRO A 3 22.55 -16.39 6.19
C PRO A 3 23.11 -16.47 4.76
N SER A 4 23.30 -17.68 4.23
CA SER A 4 23.72 -17.88 2.84
C SER A 4 22.49 -17.98 1.94
N ILE A 5 22.57 -17.36 0.77
CA ILE A 5 21.49 -17.38 -0.22
C ILE A 5 21.43 -18.78 -0.84
N ASN A 6 20.22 -19.32 -1.04
CA ASN A 6 20.02 -20.62 -1.66
C ASN A 6 20.67 -20.68 -3.07
N PRO A 7 21.69 -21.54 -3.29
CA PRO A 7 22.39 -21.62 -4.57
C PRO A 7 21.49 -21.99 -5.76
N ALA A 8 20.39 -22.73 -5.53
CA ALA A 8 19.44 -23.08 -6.58
C ALA A 8 18.74 -21.85 -7.17
N VAL A 9 18.40 -20.87 -6.32
CA VAL A 9 17.78 -19.61 -6.76
C VAL A 9 18.77 -18.77 -7.56
N ILE A 10 20.04 -18.70 -7.13
CA ILE A 10 21.10 -18.01 -7.86
C ILE A 10 21.26 -18.62 -9.26
N LYS A 11 21.33 -19.96 -9.35
CA LYS A 11 21.41 -20.67 -10.62
C LYS A 11 20.21 -20.38 -11.51
N GLN A 12 18.99 -20.44 -10.97
CA GLN A 12 17.77 -20.15 -11.73
C GLN A 12 17.72 -18.72 -12.25
N PHE A 13 18.12 -17.74 -11.44
CA PHE A 13 18.22 -16.33 -11.84
C PHE A 13 19.22 -16.10 -12.97
N LEU A 14 20.40 -16.72 -12.89
CA LEU A 14 21.41 -16.61 -13.95
C LEU A 14 20.91 -17.26 -15.26
N LEU A 15 20.28 -18.44 -15.16
CA LEU A 15 19.71 -19.14 -16.32
C LEU A 15 18.57 -18.35 -16.96
N SER A 16 17.66 -17.78 -16.17
CA SER A 16 16.57 -16.96 -16.72
C SER A 16 17.08 -15.68 -17.36
N ARG A 17 18.13 -15.04 -16.81
CA ARG A 17 18.76 -13.87 -17.45
C ARG A 17 19.36 -14.18 -18.81
N VAL A 18 20.08 -15.30 -18.94
CA VAL A 18 20.66 -15.73 -20.22
C VAL A 18 19.55 -16.01 -21.24
N ARG A 19 18.51 -16.74 -20.83
CA ARG A 19 17.35 -17.03 -21.69
C ARG A 19 16.65 -15.76 -22.16
N ASN A 20 16.32 -14.86 -21.25
CA ASN A 20 15.65 -13.60 -21.60
C ASN A 20 16.50 -12.74 -22.56
N GLN A 21 17.83 -12.76 -22.42
CA GLN A 21 18.73 -12.09 -23.36
C GLN A 21 18.74 -12.74 -24.75
N GLN A 22 18.66 -14.07 -24.83
CA GLN A 22 18.60 -14.81 -26.09
C GLN A 22 17.27 -14.62 -26.82
N GLU A 23 16.17 -14.56 -26.06
CA GLU A 23 14.80 -14.40 -26.56
C GLU A 23 14.41 -12.91 -26.76
N ASN A 24 15.30 -11.97 -26.44
CA ASN A 24 15.00 -10.52 -26.38
C ASN A 24 13.76 -10.18 -25.54
N TYR A 25 13.44 -11.02 -24.56
CA TYR A 25 12.30 -10.83 -23.66
C TYR A 25 12.57 -9.67 -22.70
N LEU A 26 11.63 -8.73 -22.64
CA LEU A 26 11.63 -7.62 -21.70
C LEU A 26 10.44 -7.79 -20.76
N HIS A 27 10.72 -7.77 -19.45
CA HIS A 27 9.64 -7.69 -18.47
C HIS A 27 8.78 -6.43 -18.71
N PRO A 28 7.48 -6.48 -18.40
CA PRO A 28 6.65 -5.28 -18.35
C PRO A 28 7.40 -4.17 -17.59
N PRO A 29 7.58 -3.00 -18.19
CA PRO A 29 8.49 -2.03 -17.64
C PRO A 29 7.89 -1.44 -16.36
N TYR A 30 8.73 -1.31 -15.32
CA TYR A 30 8.36 -0.84 -13.99
C TYR A 30 7.56 0.48 -14.01
N ASN A 31 7.81 1.34 -15.00
CA ASN A 31 7.04 2.58 -15.18
C ASN A 31 5.55 2.33 -15.45
N MET A 32 5.18 1.26 -16.16
CA MET A 32 3.79 0.92 -16.45
C MET A 32 3.08 0.40 -15.20
N GLU A 33 3.76 -0.39 -14.36
CA GLU A 33 3.22 -0.78 -13.04
C GLU A 33 2.95 0.45 -12.18
N GLN A 34 3.90 1.39 -12.11
CA GLN A 34 3.72 2.65 -11.37
C GLN A 34 2.58 3.49 -11.95
N GLN A 35 2.44 3.56 -13.27
CA GLN A 35 1.34 4.28 -13.92
C GLN A 35 -0.02 3.63 -13.62
N LEU A 36 -0.11 2.30 -13.68
CA LEU A 36 -1.33 1.56 -13.37
C LEU A 36 -1.75 1.78 -11.91
N MET A 37 -0.81 1.65 -10.98
CA MET A 37 -1.05 1.93 -9.57
C MET A 37 -1.50 3.38 -9.35
N ALA A 38 -0.88 4.35 -10.04
CA ALA A 38 -1.27 5.75 -9.95
C ALA A 38 -2.67 6.00 -10.52
N ALA A 39 -3.05 5.33 -11.61
CA ALA A 39 -4.40 5.42 -12.19
C ALA A 39 -5.45 4.85 -11.23
N ILE A 40 -5.21 3.67 -10.64
CA ILE A 40 -6.08 3.06 -9.62
C ILE A 40 -6.21 4.00 -8.40
N THR A 41 -5.09 4.51 -7.89
CA THR A 41 -5.06 5.43 -6.73
C THR A 41 -5.92 6.68 -6.98
N ARG A 42 -5.98 7.14 -8.23
CA ARG A 42 -6.75 8.32 -8.64
C ARG A 42 -8.17 8.00 -9.11
N CYS A 43 -8.57 6.73 -9.06
CA CYS A 43 -9.87 6.25 -9.53
C CYS A 43 -10.14 6.56 -11.02
N ASP A 44 -9.09 6.58 -11.84
CA ASP A 44 -9.18 6.82 -13.29
C ASP A 44 -9.33 5.48 -14.02
N ASP A 45 -10.57 5.03 -14.20
CA ASP A 45 -10.85 3.70 -14.78
C ASP A 45 -10.33 3.60 -16.21
N GLY A 46 -10.51 4.67 -17.01
CA GLY A 46 -10.11 4.69 -18.42
C GLY A 46 -8.61 4.52 -18.58
N LEU A 47 -7.82 5.31 -17.84
CA LEU A 47 -6.37 5.20 -17.87
C LEU A 47 -5.89 3.87 -17.30
N ALA A 48 -6.52 3.36 -16.22
CA ALA A 48 -6.13 2.10 -15.62
C ALA A 48 -6.34 0.91 -16.58
N VAL A 49 -7.47 0.88 -17.29
CA VAL A 49 -7.74 -0.15 -18.31
C VAL A 49 -6.77 -0.02 -19.47
N GLU A 50 -6.52 1.19 -19.98
CA GLU A 50 -5.58 1.42 -21.08
C GLU A 50 -4.17 0.90 -20.74
N ILE A 51 -3.69 1.14 -19.53
CA ILE A 51 -2.37 0.66 -19.10
C ILE A 51 -2.39 -0.86 -18.91
N LEU A 52 -3.44 -1.42 -18.32
CA LEU A 52 -3.58 -2.87 -18.16
C LEU A 52 -3.60 -3.59 -19.51
N ASP A 53 -4.30 -3.06 -20.52
CA ASP A 53 -4.30 -3.59 -21.88
C ASP A 53 -2.91 -3.57 -22.49
N LYS A 54 -2.15 -2.49 -22.31
CA LYS A 54 -0.76 -2.43 -22.77
C LYS A 54 0.11 -3.47 -22.06
N ILE A 55 -0.04 -3.66 -20.74
CA ILE A 55 0.71 -4.68 -19.98
C ILE A 55 0.36 -6.08 -20.48
N ASN A 56 -0.92 -6.38 -20.67
CA ASN A 56 -1.39 -7.68 -21.15
C ASN A 56 -1.06 -7.94 -22.63
N GLY A 57 -0.78 -6.88 -23.40
CA GLY A 57 -0.27 -6.98 -24.77
C GLY A 57 1.23 -7.26 -24.87
N LEU A 58 1.98 -7.16 -23.78
CA LEU A 58 3.39 -7.56 -23.72
C LEU A 58 3.51 -9.07 -23.54
N GLU A 59 4.66 -9.61 -23.95
CA GLU A 59 4.99 -10.99 -23.63
C GLU A 59 5.09 -11.15 -22.11
N GLY A 60 4.32 -12.09 -21.54
CA GLY A 60 4.28 -12.34 -20.11
C GLY A 60 5.38 -13.30 -19.65
N ALA A 61 5.81 -13.16 -18.40
CA ALA A 61 6.78 -14.07 -17.83
C ALA A 61 6.21 -15.49 -17.67
N THR A 62 7.01 -16.51 -17.98
CA THR A 62 6.68 -17.90 -17.69
C THR A 62 7.03 -18.23 -16.24
N LEU A 63 6.04 -18.16 -15.36
CA LEU A 63 6.14 -18.34 -13.92
C LEU A 63 5.82 -19.77 -13.44
N ALA A 64 5.40 -20.65 -14.34
CA ALA A 64 5.19 -22.07 -14.10
C ALA A 64 5.27 -22.86 -15.41
N THR A 65 5.35 -24.19 -15.33
CA THR A 65 5.32 -25.07 -16.51
C THR A 65 3.96 -25.05 -17.20
N GLU A 66 2.87 -25.03 -16.43
CA GLU A 66 1.51 -25.01 -16.96
C GLU A 66 1.05 -23.56 -17.20
N PRO A 67 0.49 -23.23 -18.39
CA PRO A 67 0.08 -21.87 -18.73
C PRO A 67 -0.91 -21.26 -17.73
N VAL A 68 -1.91 -22.05 -17.30
CA VAL A 68 -2.91 -21.63 -16.31
C VAL A 68 -2.25 -21.30 -14.97
N ARG A 69 -1.31 -22.15 -14.52
CA ARG A 69 -0.58 -21.91 -13.26
C ARG A 69 0.31 -20.67 -13.37
N SER A 70 0.96 -20.47 -14.51
CA SER A 70 1.76 -19.29 -14.78
C SER A 70 0.91 -18.03 -14.70
N ARG A 71 -0.29 -18.05 -15.32
CA ARG A 71 -1.22 -16.93 -15.29
C ARG A 71 -1.74 -16.63 -13.89
N LYS A 72 -2.10 -17.64 -13.09
CA LYS A 72 -2.46 -17.46 -11.66
C LYS A 72 -1.35 -16.75 -10.88
N ASN A 73 -0.09 -17.16 -11.07
CA ASN A 73 1.05 -16.51 -10.42
C ASN A 73 1.17 -15.02 -10.81
N SER A 74 0.99 -14.69 -12.09
CA SER A 74 0.99 -13.30 -12.55
C SER A 74 -0.16 -12.48 -11.95
N LEU A 75 -1.36 -13.08 -11.84
CA LEU A 75 -2.53 -12.42 -11.26
C LEU A 75 -2.37 -12.15 -9.76
N ILE A 76 -1.70 -13.03 -9.01
CA ILE A 76 -1.38 -12.78 -7.60
C ILE A 76 -0.45 -11.54 -7.48
N ALA A 77 0.52 -11.39 -8.39
CA ALA A 77 1.37 -10.21 -8.43
C ALA A 77 0.56 -8.93 -8.75
N MET A 78 -0.33 -8.98 -9.74
CA MET A 78 -1.22 -7.84 -10.06
C MET A 78 -2.16 -7.50 -8.91
N CYS A 79 -2.78 -8.50 -8.27
CA CYS A 79 -3.62 -8.33 -7.09
C CYS A 79 -2.86 -7.63 -5.96
N THR A 80 -1.59 -7.98 -5.76
CA THR A 80 -0.71 -7.28 -4.81
C THR A 80 -0.54 -5.81 -5.18
N LEU A 81 -0.26 -5.48 -6.45
CA LEU A 81 -0.13 -4.09 -6.90
C LEU A 81 -1.43 -3.30 -6.71
N PHE A 82 -2.58 -3.88 -7.05
CA PHE A 82 -3.88 -3.22 -6.91
C PHE A 82 -4.20 -2.97 -5.44
N THR A 83 -3.91 -3.92 -4.56
CA THR A 83 -4.03 -3.81 -3.10
C THR A 83 -3.20 -2.63 -2.58
N ARG A 84 -1.93 -2.52 -3.00
CA ARG A 84 -1.07 -1.40 -2.61
C ARG A 84 -1.58 -0.07 -3.15
N ALA A 85 -2.11 -0.05 -4.38
CA ALA A 85 -2.68 1.14 -4.98
C ALA A 85 -3.93 1.65 -4.24
N ILE A 86 -4.88 0.77 -3.89
CA ILE A 86 -6.09 1.21 -3.17
C ILE A 86 -5.79 1.62 -1.72
N ILE A 87 -4.82 0.97 -1.05
CA ILE A 87 -4.35 1.41 0.28
C ILE A 87 -3.74 2.81 0.18
N LYS A 88 -2.91 3.06 -0.85
CA LYS A 88 -2.36 4.39 -1.14
C LYS A 88 -3.45 5.42 -1.44
N GLY A 89 -4.55 4.99 -2.07
CA GLY A 89 -5.76 5.77 -2.31
C GLY A 89 -6.58 6.08 -1.05
N GLY A 90 -6.25 5.48 0.10
CA GLY A 90 -6.90 5.75 1.38
C GLY A 90 -7.84 4.65 1.88
N ILE A 91 -7.92 3.49 1.20
CA ILE A 91 -8.61 2.31 1.74
C ILE A 91 -7.91 1.80 2.99
N HIS A 92 -8.69 1.37 3.98
CA HIS A 92 -8.14 0.71 5.15
C HIS A 92 -7.44 -0.60 4.77
N PRO A 93 -6.21 -0.88 5.24
CA PRO A 93 -5.46 -2.08 4.85
C PRO A 93 -6.26 -3.38 4.98
N GLU A 94 -7.02 -3.55 6.07
CA GLU A 94 -7.86 -4.73 6.29
C GLU A 94 -8.88 -4.96 5.17
N THR A 95 -9.57 -3.90 4.72
CA THR A 95 -10.53 -3.98 3.61
C THR A 95 -9.83 -4.36 2.31
N ALA A 96 -8.66 -3.78 2.04
CA ALA A 96 -7.88 -4.09 0.85
C ALA A 96 -7.35 -5.54 0.86
N PHE A 97 -6.88 -6.03 2.01
CA PHE A 97 -6.41 -7.40 2.16
C PHE A 97 -7.54 -8.42 2.02
N HIS A 98 -8.70 -8.20 2.65
CA HIS A 98 -9.86 -9.07 2.44
C HIS A 98 -10.28 -9.16 0.97
N LEU A 99 -10.26 -8.02 0.26
CA LEU A 99 -10.56 -8.00 -1.17
C LEU A 99 -9.51 -8.78 -1.98
N SER A 100 -8.23 -8.62 -1.65
CA SER A 100 -7.13 -9.39 -2.25
C SER A 100 -7.30 -10.89 -2.03
N ASP A 101 -7.59 -11.32 -0.79
CA ASP A 101 -7.75 -12.72 -0.43
C ASP A 101 -8.92 -13.35 -1.19
N ALA A 102 -10.03 -12.63 -1.33
CA ALA A 102 -11.18 -13.09 -2.12
C ALA A 102 -10.80 -13.37 -3.58
N TYR A 103 -10.05 -12.48 -4.23
CA TYR A 103 -9.61 -12.68 -5.61
C TYR A 103 -8.55 -13.77 -5.74
N ILE A 104 -7.60 -13.88 -4.81
CA ILE A 104 -6.59 -14.94 -4.81
C ILE A 104 -7.25 -16.31 -4.70
N LEU A 105 -8.23 -16.47 -3.80
CA LEU A 105 -9.02 -17.70 -3.69
C LEU A 105 -9.86 -17.96 -4.93
N GLU A 106 -10.40 -16.91 -5.56
CA GLU A 106 -11.17 -17.06 -6.78
C GLU A 106 -10.29 -17.50 -7.96
N PHE A 107 -9.08 -16.95 -8.12
CA PHE A 107 -8.12 -17.40 -9.14
C PHE A 107 -7.87 -18.89 -9.05
N GLU A 108 -7.79 -19.46 -7.84
CA GLU A 108 -7.51 -20.88 -7.69
C GLU A 108 -8.60 -21.79 -8.24
N LYS A 109 -9.86 -21.33 -8.30
CA LYS A 109 -10.99 -22.10 -8.83
C LYS A 109 -11.01 -22.19 -10.35
N HIS A 110 -10.34 -21.28 -11.05
CA HIS A 110 -10.39 -21.19 -12.51
C HIS A 110 -9.28 -22.01 -13.17
N SER A 111 -9.69 -22.79 -14.18
CA SER A 111 -8.80 -23.67 -14.96
C SER A 111 -8.64 -23.24 -16.42
N SER A 112 -9.12 -22.05 -16.80
CA SER A 112 -9.00 -21.52 -18.16
C SER A 112 -8.34 -20.14 -18.17
N LEU A 113 -7.48 -19.91 -19.17
CA LEU A 113 -6.82 -18.62 -19.36
C LEU A 113 -7.83 -17.50 -19.63
N GLU A 114 -8.89 -17.80 -20.39
CA GLU A 114 -9.93 -16.83 -20.75
C GLU A 114 -10.71 -16.36 -19.52
N ALA A 115 -11.08 -17.27 -18.61
CA ALA A 115 -11.74 -16.90 -17.37
C ALA A 115 -10.83 -16.08 -16.45
N LEU A 116 -9.55 -16.47 -16.34
CA LEU A 116 -8.55 -15.73 -15.56
C LEU A 116 -8.31 -14.32 -16.12
N ASN A 117 -8.27 -14.17 -17.45
CA ASN A 117 -8.13 -12.86 -18.08
C ASN A 117 -9.34 -11.97 -17.80
N ARG A 118 -10.57 -12.46 -17.96
CA ARG A 118 -11.78 -11.70 -17.60
C ARG A 118 -11.76 -11.26 -16.13
N LEU A 119 -11.40 -12.19 -15.24
CA LEU A 119 -11.38 -11.95 -13.81
C LEU A 119 -10.35 -10.89 -13.40
N GLU A 120 -9.28 -10.69 -14.17
CA GLU A 120 -8.32 -9.59 -13.94
C GLU A 120 -8.96 -8.21 -14.14
N TYR A 121 -9.77 -8.03 -15.19
CA TYR A 121 -10.48 -6.78 -15.45
C TYR A 121 -11.60 -6.56 -14.44
N ASP A 122 -12.32 -7.62 -14.08
CA ASP A 122 -13.31 -7.57 -12.99
C ASP A 122 -12.65 -7.16 -11.67
N MET A 123 -11.47 -7.71 -11.38
CA MET A 123 -10.65 -7.33 -10.22
C MET A 123 -10.28 -5.85 -10.28
N LEU A 124 -9.73 -5.37 -11.39
CA LEU A 124 -9.37 -3.96 -11.55
C LEU A 124 -10.57 -3.04 -11.24
N TYR A 125 -11.72 -3.31 -11.86
CA TYR A 125 -12.92 -2.53 -11.67
C TYR A 125 -13.42 -2.58 -10.22
N HIS A 126 -13.43 -3.75 -9.59
CA HIS A 126 -13.89 -3.90 -8.21
C HIS A 126 -12.97 -3.17 -7.23
N PHE A 127 -11.64 -3.22 -7.41
CA PHE A 127 -10.70 -2.47 -6.58
C PHE A 127 -10.92 -0.96 -6.69
N ILE A 128 -11.06 -0.43 -7.92
CA ILE A 128 -11.34 1.00 -8.14
C ILE A 128 -12.70 1.39 -7.55
N LYS A 129 -13.73 0.56 -7.75
CA LYS A 129 -15.07 0.79 -7.21
C LYS A 129 -15.07 0.83 -5.69
N THR A 130 -14.42 -0.12 -5.02
CA THR A 130 -14.29 -0.13 -3.56
C THR A 130 -13.59 1.13 -3.06
N LEU A 131 -12.52 1.55 -3.74
CA LEU A 131 -11.85 2.82 -3.43
C LEU A 131 -12.79 4.01 -3.59
N LYS A 132 -13.54 4.09 -4.70
CA LYS A 132 -14.54 5.16 -4.93
C LYS A 132 -15.61 5.16 -3.84
N GLU A 133 -16.17 4.02 -3.48
CA GLU A 133 -17.25 3.92 -2.50
C GLU A 133 -16.79 4.31 -1.09
N GLU A 134 -15.65 3.82 -0.62
CA GLU A 134 -15.12 4.21 0.70
C GLU A 134 -14.63 5.67 0.75
N THR A 135 -14.07 6.19 -0.34
CA THR A 135 -13.66 7.61 -0.39
C THR A 135 -14.85 8.55 -0.54
N THR A 136 -15.90 8.16 -1.26
CA THR A 136 -17.16 8.93 -1.34
C THR A 136 -17.96 8.86 -0.05
N VAL A 137 -17.96 7.73 0.66
CA VAL A 137 -18.54 7.65 2.01
C VAL A 137 -17.81 8.58 2.99
N ARG A 138 -16.51 8.81 2.79
CA ARG A 138 -15.73 9.80 3.57
C ARG A 138 -15.86 11.24 3.06
N ASN A 139 -16.41 11.49 1.86
CA ASN A 139 -16.74 12.80 1.29
C ASN A 139 -15.70 13.92 1.50
N TYR A 140 -14.41 13.56 1.55
CA TYR A 140 -13.35 14.55 1.64
C TYR A 140 -13.06 15.13 0.26
N SER A 141 -12.83 16.43 0.23
CA SER A 141 -12.40 17.13 -0.97
C SER A 141 -11.06 16.58 -1.48
N ARG A 142 -10.81 16.75 -2.79
CA ARG A 142 -9.54 16.36 -3.42
C ARG A 142 -8.31 16.88 -2.65
N THR A 143 -8.36 18.12 -2.16
CA THR A 143 -7.26 18.73 -1.38
C THR A 143 -7.00 17.96 -0.08
N VAL A 144 -8.05 17.56 0.64
CA VAL A 144 -7.92 16.81 1.89
C VAL A 144 -7.45 15.38 1.63
N ASN A 145 -7.96 14.71 0.58
CA ASN A 145 -7.47 13.38 0.21
C ASN A 145 -5.98 13.40 -0.19
N LEU A 146 -5.54 14.38 -0.98
CA LEU A 146 -4.11 14.52 -1.31
C LEU A 146 -3.26 14.75 -0.07
N ALA A 147 -3.74 15.54 0.90
CA ALA A 147 -3.03 15.78 2.15
C ALA A 147 -2.92 14.49 2.97
N ILE A 148 -4.00 13.70 3.04
CA ILE A 148 -4.03 12.41 3.71
C ILE A 148 -3.04 11.43 3.06
N SER A 149 -3.06 11.28 1.73
CA SER A 149 -2.11 10.42 1.00
C SER A 149 -0.66 10.84 1.25
N TYR A 150 -0.37 12.15 1.19
CA TYR A 150 0.97 12.66 1.47
C TYR A 150 1.44 12.34 2.90
N ILE A 151 0.56 12.46 3.90
CA ILE A 151 0.86 12.09 5.29
C ILE A 151 1.19 10.60 5.41
N TYR A 152 0.44 9.73 4.74
CA TYR A 152 0.71 8.29 4.76
C TYR A 152 2.07 7.94 4.16
N GLU A 153 2.42 8.53 3.01
CA GLU A 153 3.68 8.27 2.31
C GLU A 153 4.90 8.80 3.08
N ASN A 154 4.73 9.82 3.93
CA ASN A 154 5.82 10.55 4.56
C ASN A 154 5.73 10.54 6.11
N ILE A 155 5.06 9.54 6.70
CA ILE A 155 4.74 9.54 8.14
C ILE A 155 5.97 9.55 9.06
N LEU A 156 7.10 9.00 8.60
CA LEU A 156 8.39 8.96 9.28
C LEU A 156 9.25 10.21 9.05
N GLN A 157 8.81 11.13 8.19
CA GLN A 157 9.50 12.38 7.91
C GLN A 157 8.95 13.51 8.79
N GLU A 158 9.65 14.65 8.78
CA GLU A 158 9.12 15.87 9.38
C GLU A 158 7.91 16.35 8.57
N LEU A 159 6.76 16.41 9.24
CA LEU A 159 5.51 16.87 8.66
C LEU A 159 5.10 18.14 9.40
N SER A 160 4.88 19.20 8.63
CA SER A 160 4.27 20.45 9.10
C SER A 160 3.08 20.80 8.21
N LEU A 161 2.21 21.68 8.70
CA LEU A 161 1.09 22.18 7.92
C LEU A 161 1.57 22.86 6.62
N GLU A 162 2.66 23.60 6.70
CA GLU A 162 3.27 24.31 5.58
C GLU A 162 3.80 23.35 4.53
N ILE A 163 4.51 22.29 4.95
CA ILE A 163 5.01 21.25 4.04
C ILE A 163 3.85 20.60 3.29
N ILE A 164 2.83 20.15 4.01
CA ILE A 164 1.69 19.45 3.42
C ILE A 164 0.89 20.39 2.50
N ALA A 165 0.68 21.63 2.92
CA ALA A 165 -0.03 22.64 2.12
C ALA A 165 0.67 22.92 0.78
N ASN A 166 2.00 23.06 0.79
CA ASN A 166 2.77 23.24 -0.44
C ASN A 166 2.65 22.04 -1.38
N GLN A 167 2.67 20.82 -0.84
CA GLN A 167 2.58 19.58 -1.64
C GLN A 167 1.22 19.38 -2.29
N VAL A 168 0.15 19.91 -1.68
CA VAL A 168 -1.21 19.84 -2.22
C VAL A 168 -1.65 21.14 -2.92
N PHE A 169 -0.70 22.04 -3.17
CA PHE A 169 -0.92 23.35 -3.82
C PHE A 169 -2.02 24.18 -3.15
N ALA A 170 -2.02 24.22 -1.82
CA ALA A 170 -2.99 24.95 -1.01
C ALA A 170 -2.31 25.94 -0.07
N ASN A 171 -3.05 26.99 0.32
CA ASN A 171 -2.64 27.85 1.43
C ASN A 171 -2.75 27.08 2.77
N PRO A 172 -1.76 27.19 3.69
CA PRO A 172 -1.78 26.52 5.00
C PRO A 172 -3.06 26.74 5.82
N ALA A 173 -3.53 27.99 5.92
CA ALA A 173 -4.72 28.32 6.70
C ALA A 173 -5.99 27.70 6.08
N TYR A 174 -6.07 27.73 4.75
CA TYR A 174 -7.16 27.08 4.01
C TYR A 174 -7.15 25.57 4.22
N LEU A 175 -5.99 24.91 4.09
CA LEU A 175 -5.86 23.48 4.31
C LEU A 175 -6.25 23.11 5.74
N SER A 176 -5.73 23.82 6.75
CA SER A 176 -6.03 23.54 8.16
C SER A 176 -7.53 23.62 8.46
N ALA A 177 -8.20 24.70 8.02
CA ALA A 177 -9.62 24.89 8.21
C ALA A 177 -10.45 23.83 7.48
N LYS A 178 -10.12 23.56 6.21
CA LYS A 178 -10.85 22.59 5.38
C LYS A 178 -10.67 21.16 5.90
N PHE A 179 -9.44 20.79 6.25
CA PHE A 179 -9.12 19.47 6.80
C PHE A 179 -9.88 19.22 8.10
N LYS A 180 -9.90 20.19 9.03
CA LYS A 180 -10.66 20.04 10.27
C LYS A 180 -12.17 19.98 10.04
N LYS A 181 -12.69 20.78 9.10
CA LYS A 181 -14.12 20.78 8.75
C LYS A 181 -14.56 19.43 8.19
N GLU A 182 -13.75 18.84 7.32
CA GLU A 182 -14.09 17.59 6.63
C GLU A 182 -13.80 16.38 7.51
N THR A 183 -12.62 16.29 8.12
CA THR A 183 -12.20 15.11 8.90
C THR A 183 -12.66 15.13 10.37
N GLY A 184 -13.18 16.26 10.85
CA GLY A 184 -13.56 16.47 12.25
C GLY A 184 -12.40 16.67 13.23
N VAL A 185 -11.14 16.50 12.78
CA VAL A 185 -9.93 16.60 13.62
C VAL A 185 -8.90 17.53 13.00
N SER A 186 -8.02 18.13 13.82
CA SER A 186 -6.92 18.93 13.27
C SER A 186 -5.92 18.06 12.52
N LEU A 187 -5.25 18.64 11.53
CA LEU A 187 -4.18 17.98 10.76
C LEU A 187 -3.10 17.38 11.68
N THR A 188 -2.65 18.14 12.67
CA THR A 188 -1.65 17.68 13.66
C THR A 188 -2.16 16.49 14.48
N SER A 189 -3.43 16.52 14.91
CA SER A 189 -4.03 15.39 15.65
C SER A 189 -4.14 14.16 14.76
N PHE A 190 -4.44 14.33 13.48
CA PHE A 190 -4.51 13.25 12.50
C PHE A 190 -3.13 12.60 12.30
N ILE A 191 -2.08 13.41 12.09
CA ILE A 191 -0.69 12.94 11.94
C ILE A 191 -0.26 12.16 13.17
N ASN A 192 -0.48 12.72 14.37
CA ASN A 192 -0.08 12.06 15.61
C ASN A 192 -0.83 10.75 15.86
N LYS A 193 -2.15 10.71 15.58
CA LYS A 193 -2.93 9.48 15.66
C LYS A 193 -2.36 8.44 14.70
N ARG A 194 -2.03 8.82 13.46
CA ARG A 194 -1.46 7.87 12.51
C ARG A 194 -0.08 7.37 12.92
N ARG A 195 0.80 8.25 13.42
CA ARG A 195 2.10 7.85 13.99
C ARG A 195 1.97 6.83 15.12
N ILE A 196 0.96 6.98 15.98
CA ILE A 196 0.65 6.01 17.04
C ILE A 196 0.19 4.67 16.47
N GLU A 197 -0.65 4.67 15.44
CA GLU A 197 -1.10 3.43 14.82
C GLU A 197 0.07 2.68 14.16
N GLU A 198 0.93 3.37 13.42
CA GLU A 198 2.11 2.77 12.79
C GLU A 198 3.16 2.28 13.80
N SER A 199 3.31 2.98 14.93
CA SER A 199 4.28 2.60 15.96
C SER A 199 3.95 1.28 16.67
N LYS A 200 2.68 0.84 16.63
CA LYS A 200 2.26 -0.46 17.19
C LYS A 200 3.02 -1.63 16.59
N TYR A 201 3.28 -1.59 15.28
CA TYR A 201 4.04 -2.64 14.59
C TYR A 201 5.43 -2.81 15.21
N PHE A 202 6.14 -1.72 15.45
CA PHE A 202 7.47 -1.74 16.08
C PHE A 202 7.41 -2.18 17.54
N LEU A 203 6.34 -1.84 18.26
CA LEU A 203 6.14 -2.34 19.62
C LEU A 203 5.97 -3.85 19.65
N MET A 204 5.26 -4.43 18.67
CA MET A 204 4.93 -5.86 18.61
C MET A 204 6.04 -6.73 18.05
N HIS A 205 6.77 -6.24 17.04
CA HIS A 205 7.66 -7.07 16.21
C HIS A 205 9.14 -6.73 16.34
N THR A 206 9.51 -5.79 17.22
CA THR A 206 10.92 -5.38 17.41
C THR A 206 11.26 -5.13 18.86
N GLU A 207 12.54 -5.29 19.19
CA GLU A 207 13.13 -4.93 20.49
C GLU A 207 13.54 -3.45 20.57
N THR A 208 13.18 -2.62 19.58
CA THR A 208 13.53 -1.20 19.56
C THR A 208 13.01 -0.49 20.81
N SER A 209 13.83 0.36 21.44
CA SER A 209 13.43 1.02 22.67
C SER A 209 12.23 1.96 22.44
N ILE A 210 11.40 2.18 23.47
CA ILE A 210 10.25 3.09 23.36
C ILE A 210 10.70 4.52 23.02
N SER A 211 11.88 4.92 23.50
CA SER A 211 12.52 6.21 23.20
C SER A 211 12.87 6.32 21.71
N ASP A 212 13.48 5.27 21.15
CA ASP A 212 13.86 5.24 19.73
C ASP A 212 12.64 5.18 18.81
N ILE A 213 11.58 4.44 19.20
CA ILE A 213 10.30 4.44 18.48
C ILE A 213 9.71 5.86 18.48
N ALA A 214 9.70 6.54 19.63
CA ALA A 214 9.21 7.91 19.70
C ALA A 214 9.99 8.85 18.77
N LEU A 215 11.32 8.71 18.72
CA LEU A 215 12.18 9.50 17.83
C LEU A 215 11.96 9.17 16.35
N LEU A 216 11.84 7.88 16.01
CA LEU A 216 11.58 7.39 14.65
C LEU A 216 10.28 8.00 14.09
N PHE A 217 9.23 8.05 14.92
CA PHE A 217 7.95 8.66 14.58
C PHE A 217 7.89 10.16 14.85
N LYS A 218 9.04 10.82 15.03
CA LYS A 218 9.18 12.29 15.13
C LYS A 218 8.32 12.90 16.25
N PHE A 219 8.16 12.20 17.36
CA PHE A 219 7.67 12.81 18.60
C PHE A 219 8.79 13.58 19.28
N CYS A 220 8.46 14.70 19.92
CA CYS A 220 9.45 15.56 20.57
C CYS A 220 10.17 14.89 21.74
N ASN A 221 9.52 13.93 22.40
CA ASN A 221 10.11 13.09 23.44
C ASN A 221 9.24 11.86 23.71
N GLN A 222 9.82 10.89 24.43
CA GLN A 222 9.16 9.64 24.81
C GLN A 222 7.93 9.88 25.71
N SER A 223 7.97 10.85 26.62
CA SER A 223 6.88 11.12 27.58
C SER A 223 5.61 11.59 26.87
N TYR A 224 5.76 12.46 25.87
CA TYR A 224 4.66 12.93 25.02
C TYR A 224 4.09 11.78 24.19
N TYR A 225 4.94 10.99 23.54
CA TYR A 225 4.53 9.78 22.82
C TYR A 225 3.74 8.82 23.72
N THR A 226 4.26 8.51 24.91
CA THR A 226 3.64 7.59 25.87
C THR A 226 2.27 8.07 26.32
N SER A 227 2.16 9.37 26.64
CA SER A 227 0.91 9.99 27.09
C SER A 227 -0.15 9.94 25.99
N LEU A 228 0.24 10.25 24.75
CA LEU A 228 -0.66 10.26 23.61
C LEU A 228 -1.06 8.84 23.21
N PHE A 229 -0.12 7.90 23.21
CA PHE A 229 -0.39 6.48 22.97
C PHE A 229 -1.40 5.92 23.97
N LYS A 230 -1.21 6.20 25.28
CA LYS A 230 -2.16 5.81 26.33
C LYS A 230 -3.54 6.45 26.13
N LYS A 231 -3.59 7.73 25.75
CA LYS A 231 -4.84 8.41 25.47
C LYS A 231 -5.62 7.76 24.33
N HIS A 232 -4.94 7.27 23.29
CA HIS A 232 -5.59 6.66 22.12
C HIS A 232 -5.91 5.18 22.29
N ASN A 233 -5.11 4.44 23.06
CA ASN A 233 -5.20 2.97 23.14
C ASN A 233 -5.58 2.45 24.54
N GLY A 234 -5.72 3.31 25.54
CA GLY A 234 -6.04 2.94 26.93
C GLY A 234 -4.84 2.43 27.75
N VAL A 235 -3.80 1.93 27.10
CA VAL A 235 -2.59 1.35 27.71
C VAL A 235 -1.32 2.07 27.23
N THR A 236 -0.26 2.03 28.02
CA THR A 236 1.06 2.58 27.65
C THR A 236 1.72 1.74 26.55
N PRO A 237 2.70 2.30 25.79
CA PRO A 237 3.46 1.54 24.79
C PRO A 237 4.16 0.31 25.37
N ARG A 238 4.61 0.40 26.64
CA ARG A 238 5.26 -0.71 27.34
C ARG A 238 4.28 -1.83 27.64
N GLU A 239 3.15 -1.51 28.25
CA GLU A 239 2.07 -2.48 28.50
C GLU A 239 1.58 -3.10 27.18
N TYR A 240 1.44 -2.30 26.12
CA TYR A 240 1.05 -2.78 24.80
C TYR A 240 2.05 -3.81 24.24
N ARG A 241 3.35 -3.56 24.37
CA ARG A 241 4.40 -4.52 23.99
C ARG A 241 4.30 -5.80 24.82
N GLU A 242 4.23 -5.68 26.15
CA GLU A 242 4.16 -6.85 27.04
C GLU A 242 2.95 -7.76 26.72
N ILE A 243 1.81 -7.18 26.35
CA ILE A 243 0.61 -7.93 25.94
C ILE A 243 0.82 -8.72 24.63
N HIS A 244 1.58 -8.17 23.67
CA HIS A 244 1.67 -8.72 22.31
C HIS A 244 3.00 -9.43 22.00
N SER A 245 4.04 -9.28 22.83
CA SER A 245 5.33 -9.97 22.69
C SER A 245 5.34 -11.39 23.28
N ALA A 246 4.22 -11.85 23.86
CA ALA A 246 4.09 -13.16 24.50
C ALA A 246 3.45 -14.23 23.58
N ILE A 247 3.38 -14.00 22.26
CA ILE A 247 2.88 -14.93 21.25
C ILE A 247 3.96 -15.10 20.18
#